data_AF-A0A9P0E9S4-F1
#
_entry.id   AF-A0A9P0E9S4-F1
#
_cell.length_a   1.000
_cell.length_b   1.000
_cell.length_c   1.000
_cell.angle_alpha   90.00
_cell.angle_beta   90.00
_cell.angle_gamma   90.00
#
_symmetry.space_group_name_H-M   'P 1'
#
loop_
_entity.id
_entity.type
_entity.pdbx_description
1 polymer ?
#
loop_
_entity_poly.entity_id
_entity_poly.type
_entity_poly.pdbx_seq_one_letter_code
_entity_poly.pdbx_strand_id
1 'polypeptide(L)'
;MKKYSNYTSQIVKLSGKLSNNTAVLLNSKLKLLLMDAIYNLYIVNNLIEIKVTSLTDWNWEKCLRFYLRNNDVFIRIADAEFSYTFEYQGNQNKLVHTTLTDNCYLTLTQALQMGFGGNPFGPAGTGKTESVKALGSQLGRQVLVFNCDEVSST
;
A
#
# COMPACT_ATOMS: atom_id res chain seq x y z
N MET A 1 17.86 17.84 0.53
CA MET A 1 16.96 18.65 1.38
C MET A 1 16.07 19.64 0.63
N LYS A 2 16.56 20.48 -0.29
CA LYS A 2 15.71 21.47 -1.01
C LYS A 2 14.53 20.87 -1.81
N LYS A 3 14.69 19.68 -2.41
CA LYS A 3 13.57 18.96 -3.08
C LYS A 3 12.53 18.46 -2.08
N TYR A 4 12.97 17.96 -0.92
CA TYR A 4 12.12 17.44 0.15
C TYR A 4 11.20 18.52 0.75
N SER A 5 11.72 19.73 1.01
CA SER A 5 10.90 20.86 1.49
C SER A 5 9.89 21.38 0.44
N ASN A 6 10.11 21.08 -0.84
CA ASN A 6 9.18 21.43 -1.92
C ASN A 6 8.01 20.43 -1.98
N TYR A 7 8.24 19.15 -1.67
CA TYR A 7 7.16 18.16 -1.63
C TYR A 7 6.20 18.38 -0.45
N THR A 8 6.73 18.75 0.72
CA THR A 8 5.88 19.07 1.89
C THR A 8 4.97 20.27 1.62
N SER A 9 5.50 21.33 1.00
CA SER A 9 4.70 22.51 0.64
C SER A 9 3.65 22.20 -0.44
N GLN A 10 3.95 21.30 -1.38
CA GLN A 10 2.98 20.81 -2.37
C GLN A 10 1.84 20.01 -1.74
N ILE A 11 2.13 19.13 -0.77
CA ILE A 11 1.09 18.38 -0.04
C ILE A 11 0.17 19.34 0.73
N VAL A 12 0.73 20.34 1.42
CA VAL A 12 -0.06 21.36 2.13
C VAL A 12 -0.97 22.15 1.16
N LYS A 13 -0.44 22.51 -0.02
CA LYS A 13 -1.21 23.20 -1.07
C LYS A 13 -2.33 22.31 -1.65
N LEU A 14 -2.10 21.01 -1.80
CA LEU A 14 -3.11 20.05 -2.24
C LEU A 14 -4.20 19.84 -1.17
N SER A 15 -3.81 19.78 0.10
CA SER A 15 -4.76 19.71 1.22
C SER A 15 -5.69 20.92 1.26
N GLY A 16 -5.17 22.14 1.01
CA GLY A 16 -5.98 23.36 0.96
C GLY A 16 -6.99 23.39 -0.20
N LYS A 17 -6.72 22.69 -1.31
CA LYS A 17 -7.63 22.61 -2.46
C LYS A 17 -8.83 21.68 -2.24
N LEU A 18 -8.76 20.76 -1.27
CA LEU A 18 -9.83 19.80 -0.97
C LEU A 18 -11.10 20.48 -0.40
N SER A 19 -10.98 21.74 0.04
CA SER A 19 -12.06 22.54 0.64
C SER A 19 -13.00 23.22 -0.37
N ASN A 20 -12.62 23.28 -1.65
CA ASN A 20 -13.41 23.98 -2.67
C ASN A 20 -14.36 23.01 -3.37
N ASN A 21 -15.42 23.53 -4.00
CA ASN A 21 -16.56 22.82 -4.60
C ASN A 21 -16.18 21.96 -5.84
N THR A 22 -15.25 21.02 -5.67
CA THR A 22 -14.76 20.06 -6.67
C THR A 22 -15.67 18.84 -6.72
N ALA A 23 -15.83 18.25 -7.92
CA ALA A 23 -16.63 17.04 -8.13
C ALA A 23 -16.23 15.93 -7.15
N VAL A 24 -17.22 15.24 -6.57
CA VAL A 24 -17.05 14.22 -5.51
C VAL A 24 -15.97 13.19 -5.85
N LEU A 25 -15.94 12.70 -7.10
CA LEU A 25 -14.94 11.74 -7.57
C LEU A 25 -13.50 12.29 -7.53
N LEU A 26 -13.32 13.56 -7.89
CA LEU A 26 -11.99 14.20 -7.87
C LEU A 26 -11.50 14.33 -6.43
N ASN A 27 -12.38 14.68 -5.50
CA ASN A 27 -12.04 14.76 -4.08
C ASN A 27 -11.63 13.39 -3.51
N SER A 28 -12.35 12.32 -3.86
CA SER A 28 -11.96 10.97 -3.46
C SER A 28 -10.58 10.60 -4.00
N LYS A 29 -10.30 10.84 -5.29
CA LYS A 29 -8.98 10.56 -5.89
C LYS A 29 -7.85 11.38 -5.24
N LEU A 30 -8.08 12.68 -5.01
CA LEU A 30 -7.12 13.56 -4.36
C LEU A 30 -6.82 13.12 -2.92
N LYS A 31 -7.84 12.68 -2.18
CA LYS A 31 -7.68 12.13 -0.83
C LYS A 31 -6.78 10.89 -0.83
N LEU A 32 -6.98 9.97 -1.77
CA LEU A 32 -6.15 8.77 -1.89
C LEU A 32 -4.70 9.12 -2.25
N LEU A 33 -4.50 10.02 -3.21
CA LEU A 33 -3.16 10.48 -3.60
C LEU A 33 -2.43 11.15 -2.44
N LEU A 34 -3.15 11.95 -1.63
CA LEU A 34 -2.59 12.62 -0.47
C LEU A 34 -2.17 11.63 0.63
N MET A 35 -2.96 10.58 0.86
CA MET A 35 -2.60 9.50 1.78
C MET A 35 -1.29 8.81 1.36
N ASP A 36 -1.15 8.46 0.07
CA ASP A 36 0.10 7.85 -0.43
C ASP A 36 1.30 8.79 -0.30
N ALA A 37 1.10 10.07 -0.62
CA ALA A 37 2.16 11.08 -0.55
C ALA A 37 2.67 11.26 0.90
N ILE A 38 1.76 11.31 1.87
CA ILE A 38 2.11 11.39 3.29
C ILE A 38 2.86 10.13 3.75
N TYR A 39 2.40 8.95 3.35
CA TYR A 39 3.07 7.69 3.70
C TYR A 39 4.49 7.60 3.11
N ASN A 40 4.66 7.94 1.84
CA ASN A 40 5.98 7.96 1.20
C ASN A 40 6.92 8.98 1.87
N LEU A 41 6.40 10.15 2.26
CA LEU A 41 7.16 11.14 3.01
C LEU A 41 7.62 10.60 4.38
N TYR A 42 6.73 9.88 5.08
CA TYR A 42 7.04 9.22 6.34
C TYR A 42 8.17 8.20 6.17
N ILE A 43 8.12 7.33 5.16
CA ILE A 43 9.20 6.38 4.85
C ILE A 43 10.52 7.13 4.63
N VAL A 44 10.53 8.16 3.79
CA VAL A 44 11.74 8.92 3.48
C VAL A 44 12.35 9.54 4.74
N ASN A 45 11.54 10.11 5.63
CA ASN A 45 12.04 10.64 6.91
C ASN A 45 12.65 9.55 7.78
N ASN A 46 11.97 8.42 7.91
CA ASN A 46 12.44 7.29 8.71
C ASN A 46 13.78 6.77 8.18
N LEU A 47 13.96 6.67 6.85
CA LEU A 47 15.22 6.27 6.24
C LEU A 47 16.35 7.28 6.49
N ILE A 48 16.04 8.59 6.47
CA ILE A 48 17.00 9.65 6.79
C ILE A 48 17.43 9.59 8.26
N GLU A 49 16.47 9.40 9.17
CA GLU A 49 16.71 9.31 10.61
C GLU A 49 17.61 8.12 10.97
N ILE A 50 17.34 6.96 10.37
CA ILE A 50 18.13 5.73 10.52
C ILE A 50 19.46 5.81 9.76
N LYS A 51 19.66 6.83 8.92
CA LYS A 51 20.87 7.03 8.09
C LYS A 51 21.16 5.85 7.16
N VAL A 52 20.11 5.33 6.53
CA VAL A 52 20.24 4.25 5.53
C VAL A 52 21.05 4.75 4.33
N THR A 53 22.11 4.01 3.98
CA THR A 53 23.03 4.36 2.87
C THR A 53 23.11 3.28 1.79
N SER A 54 22.74 2.03 2.13
CA SER A 54 22.79 0.90 1.20
C SER A 54 21.40 0.55 0.66
N LEU A 55 21.35 0.07 -0.59
CA LEU A 55 20.15 -0.53 -1.18
C LEU A 55 19.84 -1.93 -0.62
N THR A 56 20.76 -2.53 0.12
CA THR A 56 20.60 -3.82 0.80
C THR A 56 20.23 -3.66 2.28
N ASP A 57 19.95 -2.44 2.73
CA ASP A 57 19.54 -2.20 4.11
C ASP A 57 18.12 -2.71 4.32
N TRP A 58 17.91 -3.48 5.38
CA TRP A 58 16.62 -4.03 5.76
C TRP A 58 15.52 -2.97 5.84
N ASN A 59 15.84 -1.76 6.34
CA ASN A 59 14.84 -0.70 6.47
C ASN A 59 14.32 -0.19 5.13
N TRP A 60 15.11 -0.31 4.07
CA TRP A 60 14.69 -0.03 2.70
C TRP A 60 14.05 -1.26 2.04
N GLU A 61 14.63 -2.45 2.25
CA GLU A 61 14.15 -3.67 1.61
C GLU A 61 12.76 -4.09 2.11
N LYS A 62 12.46 -3.89 3.39
CA LYS A 62 11.14 -4.20 3.96
C LYS A 62 9.99 -3.35 3.39
N CYS A 63 10.30 -2.22 2.74
CA CYS A 63 9.28 -1.37 2.13
C CYS A 63 8.76 -1.99 0.82
N LEU A 64 7.47 -1.81 0.55
CA LEU A 64 6.86 -2.15 -0.74
C LEU A 64 7.31 -1.13 -1.80
N ARG A 65 7.95 -1.61 -2.87
CA ARG A 65 8.63 -0.78 -3.89
C ARG A 65 8.13 -1.12 -5.29
N PHE A 66 8.00 -0.11 -6.14
CA PHE A 66 7.56 -0.26 -7.53
C PHE A 66 8.69 0.13 -8.48
N TYR A 67 8.96 -0.70 -9.49
CA TYR A 67 10.01 -0.50 -10.48
C TYR A 67 9.42 -0.57 -11.87
N LEU A 68 9.78 0.37 -12.73
CA LEU A 68 9.44 0.34 -14.16
C LEU A 68 10.62 -0.25 -14.94
N ARG A 69 10.39 -1.33 -15.70
CA ARG A 69 11.37 -1.93 -16.62
C ARG A 69 10.67 -2.26 -17.93
N ASN A 70 11.16 -1.73 -19.05
CA ASN A 70 10.64 -2.06 -20.39
C ASN A 70 9.10 -1.95 -20.52
N ASN A 71 8.52 -0.86 -19.99
CA ASN A 71 7.07 -0.62 -19.89
C ASN A 71 6.29 -1.54 -18.92
N ASP A 72 6.92 -2.53 -18.30
CA ASP A 72 6.31 -3.36 -17.26
C ASP A 72 6.60 -2.81 -15.86
N VAL A 73 5.64 -3.01 -14.96
CA VAL A 73 5.76 -2.61 -13.55
C VAL A 73 6.01 -3.85 -12.70
N PHE A 74 7.08 -3.80 -11.93
CA PHE A 74 7.47 -4.85 -10.98
C PHE A 74 7.36 -4.33 -9.55
N ILE A 75 6.84 -5.17 -8.67
CA ILE A 75 6.67 -4.88 -7.26
C ILE A 75 7.69 -5.71 -6.50
N ARG A 76 8.42 -5.06 -5.59
CA ARG A 76 9.39 -5.73 -4.73
C ARG A 76 9.15 -5.43 -3.27
N ILE A 77 9.35 -6.43 -2.43
CA ILE A 77 9.36 -6.32 -0.98
C ILE A 77 10.27 -7.42 -0.43
N ALA A 78 11.22 -7.01 0.40
CA ALA A 78 12.42 -7.78 0.70
C ALA A 78 13.05 -8.33 -0.61
N ASP A 79 13.18 -9.65 -0.72
CA ASP A 79 13.69 -10.42 -1.84
C ASP A 79 12.60 -10.89 -2.84
N ALA A 80 11.32 -10.77 -2.50
CA ALA A 80 10.22 -11.15 -3.37
C ALA A 80 10.00 -10.12 -4.50
N GLU A 81 9.72 -10.61 -5.72
CA GLU A 81 9.39 -9.79 -6.89
C GLU A 81 8.14 -10.33 -7.60
N PHE A 82 7.19 -9.45 -7.87
CA PHE A 82 5.95 -9.78 -8.59
C PHE A 82 5.74 -8.82 -9.76
N SER A 83 5.26 -9.33 -10.90
CA SER A 83 4.73 -8.48 -11.97
C SER A 83 3.37 -7.90 -11.56
N TYR A 84 3.18 -6.61 -11.77
CA TYR A 84 1.89 -5.95 -11.63
C TYR A 84 0.97 -6.37 -12.78
N THR A 85 -0.28 -6.73 -12.47
CA THR A 85 -1.20 -7.33 -13.46
C THR A 85 -2.16 -6.35 -14.11
N PHE A 86 -2.11 -5.06 -13.73
CA PHE A 86 -2.89 -3.98 -14.35
C PHE A 86 -4.41 -4.16 -14.32
N GLU A 87 -4.96 -5.00 -13.44
CA GLU A 87 -6.41 -5.16 -13.34
C GLU A 87 -7.04 -3.94 -12.69
N TYR A 88 -8.14 -3.46 -13.29
CA TYR A 88 -8.85 -2.29 -12.78
C TYR A 88 -9.62 -2.63 -11.50
N GLN A 89 -9.21 -2.03 -10.37
CA GLN A 89 -9.82 -2.26 -9.06
C GLN A 89 -10.89 -1.22 -8.67
N GLY A 90 -11.12 -0.19 -9.49
CA GLY A 90 -11.99 0.93 -9.13
C GLY A 90 -11.33 1.94 -8.17
N ASN A 91 -12.11 2.92 -7.70
CA ASN A 91 -11.67 3.92 -6.72
C ASN A 91 -12.01 3.47 -5.29
N GLN A 92 -11.45 2.34 -4.87
CA GLN A 92 -11.69 1.78 -3.54
C GLN A 92 -11.04 2.64 -2.45
N ASN A 93 -11.64 2.62 -1.25
CA ASN A 93 -11.02 3.24 -0.08
C ASN A 93 -9.70 2.53 0.25
N LYS A 94 -8.64 3.30 0.47
CA LYS A 94 -7.35 2.74 0.88
C LYS A 94 -7.35 2.40 2.37
N LEU A 95 -6.73 1.28 2.69
CA LEU A 95 -6.39 0.93 4.07
C LEU A 95 -5.30 1.88 4.55
N VAL A 96 -5.40 2.35 5.79
CA VAL A 96 -4.39 3.22 6.39
C VAL A 96 -3.09 2.42 6.55
N HIS A 97 -1.98 3.02 6.12
CA HIS A 97 -0.66 2.43 6.33
C HIS A 97 -0.29 2.46 7.81
N THR A 98 0.00 1.29 8.36
CA THR A 98 0.45 1.11 9.74
C THR A 98 1.55 0.06 9.75
N THR A 99 2.36 0.03 10.80
CA THR A 99 3.39 -1.00 10.99
C THR A 99 2.80 -2.42 10.94
N LEU A 100 1.56 -2.61 11.41
CA LEU A 100 0.88 -3.89 11.35
C LEU A 100 0.55 -4.31 9.91
N THR A 101 0.04 -3.38 9.11
CA THR A 101 -0.26 -3.61 7.69
C THR A 101 1.02 -3.93 6.90
N ASP A 102 2.10 -3.19 7.17
CA ASP A 102 3.38 -3.38 6.48
C ASP A 102 3.98 -4.76 6.79
N ASN A 103 3.91 -5.20 8.05
CA ASN A 103 4.33 -6.55 8.45
C ASN A 103 3.45 -7.65 7.82
N CYS A 104 2.14 -7.40 7.70
CA CYS A 104 1.21 -8.31 7.03
C CYS A 104 1.59 -8.47 5.55
N TYR A 105 1.86 -7.36 4.85
CA TYR A 105 2.29 -7.39 3.45
C TYR A 105 3.59 -8.15 3.28
N LEU A 106 4.59 -7.88 4.11
CA LEU A 106 5.86 -8.59 4.10
C LEU A 106 5.65 -10.11 4.25
N THR A 107 4.87 -10.53 5.24
CA THR A 107 4.64 -11.96 5.49
C THR A 107 3.89 -12.63 4.34
N LEU A 108 2.82 -11.99 3.84
CA LEU A 108 1.99 -12.53 2.76
C LEU A 108 2.75 -12.64 1.45
N THR A 109 3.58 -11.64 1.13
CA THR A 109 4.38 -11.64 -0.10
C THR A 109 5.49 -12.67 -0.06
N GLN A 110 6.13 -12.87 1.10
CA GLN A 110 7.11 -13.94 1.29
C GLN A 110 6.48 -15.33 1.14
N ALA A 111 5.32 -15.57 1.78
CA ALA A 111 4.57 -16.81 1.60
C ALA A 111 4.21 -17.03 0.11
N LEU A 112 3.71 -15.99 -0.56
CA LEU A 112 3.33 -16.06 -1.97
C LEU A 112 4.51 -16.39 -2.90
N GLN A 113 5.69 -15.79 -2.66
CA GLN A 113 6.92 -16.07 -3.40
C GLN A 113 7.33 -17.55 -3.28
N MET A 114 7.10 -18.15 -2.11
CA MET A 114 7.39 -19.55 -1.83
C MET A 114 6.29 -20.53 -2.31
N GLY A 115 5.20 -20.02 -2.91
CA GLY A 115 4.06 -20.84 -3.32
C GLY A 115 3.12 -21.25 -2.18
N PHE A 116 3.18 -20.56 -1.03
CA PHE A 116 2.30 -20.77 0.12
C PHE A 116 1.20 -19.70 0.20
N GLY A 117 0.12 -20.05 0.89
CA GLY A 117 -0.88 -19.09 1.35
C GLY A 117 -0.49 -18.47 2.70
N GLY A 118 -1.19 -17.41 3.10
CA GLY A 118 -1.04 -16.81 4.42
C GLY A 118 -2.35 -16.80 5.20
N ASN A 119 -2.26 -16.90 6.53
CA ASN A 119 -3.40 -16.83 7.44
C ASN A 119 -3.24 -15.63 8.39
N PRO A 120 -3.70 -14.42 8.00
CA PRO A 120 -3.77 -13.30 8.92
C PRO A 120 -4.71 -13.65 10.07
N PHE A 121 -4.20 -13.67 11.31
CA PHE A 121 -4.97 -14.05 12.49
C PHE A 121 -5.25 -12.85 13.41
N GLY A 122 -6.43 -12.83 14.02
CA GLY A 122 -6.85 -11.77 14.95
C GLY A 122 -8.38 -11.68 15.13
N PRO A 123 -8.88 -10.89 16.11
CA PRO A 123 -10.31 -10.74 16.40
C PRO A 123 -11.15 -10.29 15.21
N ALA A 124 -12.48 -10.47 15.29
CA ALA A 124 -13.39 -9.96 14.27
C ALA A 124 -13.27 -8.43 14.14
N GLY A 125 -13.34 -7.91 12.91
CA GLY A 125 -13.26 -6.46 12.65
C GLY A 125 -11.86 -5.84 12.68
N THR A 126 -10.78 -6.61 12.84
CA THR A 126 -9.40 -6.08 12.90
C THR A 126 -8.71 -5.90 11.55
N GLY A 127 -9.48 -5.85 10.44
CA GLY A 127 -8.91 -5.53 9.13
C GLY A 127 -8.15 -6.67 8.43
N LYS A 128 -8.35 -7.93 8.83
CA LYS A 128 -7.67 -9.10 8.25
C LYS A 128 -7.93 -9.22 6.74
N THR A 129 -9.21 -9.27 6.38
CA THR A 129 -9.70 -9.38 5.01
C THR A 129 -9.32 -8.13 4.20
N GLU A 130 -9.45 -6.97 4.82
CA GLU A 130 -9.13 -5.66 4.24
C GLU A 130 -7.63 -5.55 3.93
N SER A 131 -6.76 -6.12 4.76
CA SER A 131 -5.32 -6.17 4.52
C SER A 131 -4.99 -7.01 3.28
N VAL A 132 -5.63 -8.18 3.12
CA VAL A 132 -5.44 -9.02 1.94
C VAL A 132 -5.97 -8.33 0.68
N LYS A 133 -7.15 -7.69 0.74
CA LYS A 133 -7.70 -6.90 -0.36
C LYS A 133 -6.77 -5.74 -0.75
N ALA A 134 -6.24 -5.03 0.24
CA ALA A 134 -5.36 -3.90 0.03
C ALA A 134 -4.02 -4.34 -0.60
N LEU A 135 -3.46 -5.48 -0.17
CA LEU A 135 -2.28 -6.07 -0.83
C LEU A 135 -2.56 -6.46 -2.28
N GLY A 136 -3.68 -7.14 -2.54
CA GLY A 136 -4.08 -7.49 -3.91
C GLY A 136 -4.23 -6.25 -4.81
N SER A 137 -4.79 -5.16 -4.27
CA SER A 137 -4.85 -3.87 -4.95
C SER A 137 -3.45 -3.33 -5.30
N GLN A 138 -2.47 -3.44 -4.40
CA GLN A 138 -1.09 -3.04 -4.70
C GLN A 138 -0.47 -3.92 -5.79
N LEU A 139 -0.81 -5.21 -5.85
CA LEU A 139 -0.36 -6.15 -6.88
C LEU A 139 -1.12 -5.97 -8.22
N GLY A 140 -2.17 -5.16 -8.24
CA GLY A 140 -3.04 -4.97 -9.40
C GLY A 140 -3.90 -6.19 -9.70
N ARG A 141 -4.22 -6.99 -8.66
CA ARG A 141 -4.94 -8.26 -8.74
C ARG A 141 -6.28 -8.19 -8.02
N GLN A 142 -7.30 -8.77 -8.62
CA GLN A 142 -8.62 -8.93 -8.04
C GLN A 142 -8.57 -9.91 -6.88
N VAL A 143 -9.19 -9.53 -5.77
CA VAL A 143 -9.30 -10.37 -4.56
C VAL A 143 -10.74 -10.79 -4.39
N LEU A 144 -10.98 -12.10 -4.48
CA LEU A 144 -12.26 -12.72 -4.19
C LEU A 144 -12.33 -13.06 -2.70
N VAL A 145 -13.41 -12.65 -2.05
CA VAL A 145 -13.66 -12.95 -0.65
C VAL A 145 -14.93 -13.75 -0.52
N PHE A 146 -14.78 -14.96 -0.02
CA PHE A 146 -15.88 -15.86 0.32
C PHE A 146 -16.16 -15.71 1.81
N ASN A 147 -17.39 -15.36 2.16
CA ASN A 147 -17.82 -15.52 3.53
C ASN A 147 -18.14 -17.01 3.76
N CYS A 148 -17.52 -17.60 4.77
CA CYS A 148 -17.72 -18.99 5.15
C CYS A 148 -18.66 -19.15 6.34
N ASP A 149 -19.32 -18.08 6.81
CA ASP A 149 -20.38 -18.19 7.81
C ASP A 149 -21.47 -19.12 7.29
N GLU A 150 -21.74 -20.21 8.01
CA GLU A 150 -22.88 -21.08 7.74
C GLU A 150 -24.15 -20.26 7.92
N VAL A 151 -24.90 -20.03 6.83
CA VAL A 151 -26.31 -19.70 6.96
C VAL A 151 -26.96 -20.94 7.54
N SER A 152 -27.12 -20.98 8.86
CA SER A 152 -28.03 -21.89 9.53
C SER A 152 -29.45 -21.50 9.13
N SER A 153 -29.84 -21.84 7.90
CA SER A 153 -31.21 -21.80 7.45
C SER A 153 -31.98 -22.84 8.27
N THR A 154 -32.57 -22.37 9.36
CA THR A 154 -33.63 -23.06 10.10
C THR A 154 -34.90 -22.24 9.92
#